data_AF-A0ABD5T738-F1
#
_entry.id   AF-A0ABD5T738-F1
#
_cell.length_a   1.000
_cell.length_b   1.000
_cell.length_c   1.000
_cell.angle_alpha   90.00
_cell.angle_beta   90.00
_cell.angle_gamma   90.00
#
_symmetry.space_group_name_H-M   'P 1'
#
loop_
_entity.id
_entity.type
_entity.pdbx_description
1 polymer ?
#
loop_
_entity_poly.entity_id
_entity_poly.type
_entity_poly.pdbx_seq_one_letter_code
_entity_poly.pdbx_strand_id
1 'polypeptide(L)'
;MRRRDLLRASASVGVFGAAGCVGGRDDQVFEEGFEDGIGDWESGAAIGPEVDIDDFDWELGVSDAVAKSGDRSLRIWNQGDYDDGVTWASHPIPVEPGGSYRIEVTGQFWSESESFNTIRHALMRLAPEPPETEEDFPQPGLNTTDLGETPYGGLRDALWLSDGWREYAFEWTTPELSTDVLHLAVGTAVIWEADATHYVDDLSVRVEPR
;
A
#
# COMPACT_ATOMS: atom_id res chain seq x y z
N MET A 1 37.88 70.72 5.11
CA MET A 1 36.72 71.08 5.97
C MET A 1 35.99 69.80 6.36
N ARG A 2 35.81 69.55 7.68
CA ARG A 2 34.90 68.57 8.36
C ARG A 2 35.10 67.08 8.00
N ARG A 3 35.64 66.16 8.81
CA ARG A 3 35.29 65.66 10.18
C ARG A 3 33.79 65.44 10.42
N ARG A 4 33.39 64.15 10.52
CA ARG A 4 32.51 63.49 11.53
C ARG A 4 32.00 62.15 10.97
N ASP A 5 32.39 60.99 11.50
CA ASP A 5 31.92 60.34 12.74
C ASP A 5 30.55 59.64 12.56
N LEU A 6 30.52 58.30 12.61
CA LEU A 6 29.91 57.51 13.71
C LEU A 6 29.70 56.04 13.34
N LEU A 7 30.44 55.19 14.05
CA LEU A 7 30.11 53.79 14.29
C LEU A 7 28.83 53.70 15.12
N ARG A 8 27.92 52.78 14.78
CA ARG A 8 27.02 52.14 15.74
C ARG A 8 27.05 50.64 15.54
N ALA A 9 27.71 49.99 16.49
CA ALA A 9 27.53 48.58 16.79
C ALA A 9 26.20 48.40 17.53
N SER A 10 25.49 47.32 17.21
CA SER A 10 24.53 46.70 18.11
C SER A 10 24.49 45.21 17.78
N ALA A 11 25.09 44.43 18.68
CA ALA A 11 24.96 42.99 18.76
C ALA A 11 23.64 42.66 19.45
N SER A 12 22.87 41.74 18.86
CA SER A 12 21.79 41.04 19.54
C SER A 12 22.09 39.55 19.47
N VAL A 13 22.56 39.03 20.59
CA VAL A 13 22.67 37.60 20.90
C VAL A 13 21.24 37.07 21.05
N GLY A 14 20.81 36.22 20.12
CA GLY A 14 19.60 35.41 20.27
C GLY A 14 20.00 33.99 20.65
N VAL A 15 20.00 33.69 21.95
CA VAL A 15 19.98 32.31 22.45
C VAL A 15 18.54 31.85 22.37
N PHE A 16 18.23 30.97 21.41
CA PHE A 16 17.07 30.10 21.51
C PHE A 16 17.58 28.70 21.83
N GLY A 17 17.57 28.39 23.13
CA GLY A 17 17.49 27.01 23.56
C GLY A 17 16.07 26.52 23.31
N ALA A 18 15.92 25.50 22.49
CA ALA A 18 14.78 24.60 22.54
C ALA A 18 15.33 23.23 22.91
N ALA A 19 15.23 22.91 24.19
CA ALA A 19 15.25 21.55 24.66
C ALA A 19 13.95 20.88 24.19
N GLY A 20 14.05 19.89 23.31
CA GLY A 20 12.97 18.95 23.00
C GLY A 20 13.33 17.60 23.59
N CYS A 21 12.83 17.34 24.80
CA CYS A 21 12.93 16.04 25.45
C CYS A 21 11.73 15.16 25.06
N VAL A 22 11.98 13.85 25.17
CA VAL A 22 11.03 12.74 25.32
C VAL A 22 10.51 12.14 24.02
N GLY A 23 11.13 11.02 23.66
CA GLY A 23 10.68 10.12 22.60
C GLY A 23 9.24 9.68 22.82
N GLY A 24 8.40 9.96 21.83
CA GLY A 24 7.28 9.09 21.52
C GLY A 24 7.85 7.79 20.97
N ARG A 25 7.11 6.69 21.13
CA ARG A 25 7.27 5.57 20.19
C ARG A 25 7.01 6.20 18.81
N ASP A 26 8.04 6.30 17.98
CA ASP A 26 7.91 6.92 16.66
C ASP A 26 7.04 5.99 15.82
N ASP A 27 5.76 6.34 15.68
CA ASP A 27 4.87 5.68 14.74
C ASP A 27 5.44 5.94 13.33
N GLN A 28 5.77 4.86 12.62
CA GLN A 28 6.25 4.97 11.25
C GLN A 28 5.05 5.02 10.31
N VAL A 29 5.04 6.01 9.41
CA VAL A 29 4.01 6.16 8.39
C VAL A 29 4.65 6.10 7.01
N PHE A 30 4.19 5.17 6.19
CA PHE A 30 4.43 5.12 4.75
C PHE A 30 3.18 5.61 4.02
N GLU A 31 3.35 6.44 2.99
CA GLU A 31 2.28 6.95 2.13
C GLU A 31 2.71 6.84 0.67
N GLU A 32 1.81 6.39 -0.20
CA GLU A 32 2.05 6.27 -1.64
C GLU A 32 0.82 6.68 -2.45
N GLY A 33 1.04 7.55 -3.44
CA GLY A 33 0.04 8.01 -4.41
C GLY A 33 0.51 7.91 -5.87
N PHE A 34 1.68 7.31 -6.11
CA PHE A 34 2.24 6.98 -7.42
C PHE A 34 2.57 8.18 -8.34
N GLU A 35 2.68 9.38 -7.78
CA GLU A 35 3.01 10.61 -8.51
C GLU A 35 4.37 10.52 -9.24
N ASP A 36 5.34 9.86 -8.60
CA ASP A 36 6.71 9.68 -9.10
C ASP A 36 6.91 8.36 -9.88
N GLY A 37 5.83 7.66 -10.22
CA GLY A 37 5.89 6.37 -10.93
C GLY A 37 5.86 5.18 -9.97
N ILE A 38 6.34 4.02 -10.44
CA ILE A 38 6.39 2.78 -9.62
C ILE A 38 7.68 2.64 -8.80
N GLY A 39 8.70 3.49 -8.96
CA GLY A 39 9.89 3.51 -8.08
C GLY A 39 10.47 2.12 -7.73
N ASP A 40 10.49 1.81 -6.43
CA ASP A 40 10.98 0.56 -5.83
C ASP A 40 9.89 -0.53 -5.74
N TRP A 41 8.71 -0.31 -6.33
CA TRP A 41 7.67 -1.32 -6.41
C TRP A 41 8.02 -2.40 -7.44
N GLU A 42 7.84 -3.65 -7.05
CA GLU A 42 7.96 -4.81 -7.92
C GLU A 42 6.57 -5.28 -8.35
N SER A 43 6.40 -5.66 -9.62
CA SER A 43 5.13 -6.16 -10.14
C SER A 43 5.15 -7.68 -10.20
N GLY A 44 4.04 -8.33 -9.82
CA GLY A 44 3.88 -9.78 -9.92
C GLY A 44 2.49 -10.20 -10.37
N ALA A 45 2.41 -11.42 -10.86
CA ALA A 45 1.16 -12.08 -11.16
C ALA A 45 1.31 -13.60 -10.97
N ALA A 46 0.19 -14.25 -10.69
CA ALA A 46 0.11 -15.69 -10.56
C ALA A 46 -1.27 -16.14 -11.05
N ILE A 47 -1.35 -17.35 -11.57
CA ILE A 47 -2.59 -18.01 -11.99
C ILE A 47 -2.53 -19.47 -11.54
N GLY A 48 -3.69 -20.10 -11.36
CA GLY A 48 -3.80 -21.48 -10.94
C GLY A 48 -2.97 -22.45 -11.79
N PRO A 49 -2.59 -23.61 -11.23
CA PRO A 49 -1.66 -24.56 -11.86
C PRO A 49 -2.18 -25.15 -13.18
N GLU A 50 -3.45 -24.95 -13.51
CA GLU A 50 -4.09 -25.35 -14.75
C GLU A 50 -3.67 -24.51 -15.95
N VAL A 51 -3.10 -23.31 -15.73
CA VAL A 51 -2.75 -22.34 -16.78
C VAL A 51 -1.29 -21.91 -16.62
N ASP A 52 -0.57 -21.77 -17.74
CA ASP A 52 0.77 -21.22 -17.73
C ASP A 52 0.71 -19.70 -17.54
N ILE A 53 1.60 -19.13 -16.75
CA ILE A 53 1.67 -17.67 -16.55
C ILE A 53 1.93 -16.93 -17.87
N ASP A 54 2.60 -17.58 -18.84
CA ASP A 54 2.84 -17.03 -20.18
C ASP A 54 1.55 -16.90 -21.02
N ASP A 55 0.47 -17.60 -20.65
CA ASP A 55 -0.85 -17.52 -21.29
C ASP A 55 -1.80 -16.53 -20.56
N PHE A 56 -1.38 -15.99 -19.40
CA PHE A 56 -2.13 -15.02 -18.62
C PHE A 56 -1.67 -13.59 -18.91
N ASP A 57 -2.45 -12.82 -19.67
CA ASP A 57 -2.14 -11.42 -19.94
C ASP A 57 -2.49 -10.52 -18.75
N TRP A 58 -1.52 -9.71 -18.32
CA TRP A 58 -1.68 -8.72 -17.27
C TRP A 58 -0.73 -7.54 -17.49
N GLU A 59 -1.10 -6.39 -16.93
CA GLU A 59 -0.30 -5.18 -16.98
C GLU A 59 -0.41 -4.42 -15.66
N LEU A 60 0.72 -3.85 -15.23
CA LEU A 60 0.80 -2.99 -14.07
C LEU A 60 1.65 -1.76 -14.40
N GLY A 61 1.21 -0.58 -13.98
CA GLY A 61 1.97 0.64 -14.15
C GLY A 61 1.23 1.84 -13.59
N VAL A 62 1.80 3.04 -13.77
CA VAL A 62 1.13 4.29 -13.36
C VAL A 62 0.35 4.87 -14.53
N SER A 63 -0.80 5.48 -14.23
CA SER A 63 -1.67 6.15 -15.20
C SER A 63 -2.15 7.50 -14.68
N ASP A 64 -2.42 8.43 -15.60
CA ASP A 64 -3.06 9.73 -15.36
C ASP A 64 -4.55 9.74 -15.77
N ALA A 65 -5.11 8.58 -16.12
CA ALA A 65 -6.49 8.45 -16.57
C ALA A 65 -7.51 8.66 -15.44
N VAL A 66 -7.19 8.16 -14.24
CA VAL A 66 -7.99 8.25 -13.02
C VAL A 66 -7.02 8.44 -11.87
N ALA A 67 -7.29 9.40 -10.98
CA ALA A 67 -6.54 9.59 -9.74
C ALA A 67 -7.53 9.93 -8.62
N LYS A 68 -7.22 9.51 -7.38
CA LYS A 68 -7.99 9.88 -6.19
C LYS A 68 -7.48 11.20 -5.64
N SER A 69 -6.15 11.29 -5.55
CA SER A 69 -5.39 12.45 -5.14
C SER A 69 -4.31 12.73 -6.20
N GLY A 70 -3.82 13.97 -6.27
CA GLY A 70 -2.80 14.31 -7.25
C GLY A 70 -3.27 14.15 -8.71
N ASP A 71 -2.35 13.68 -9.56
CA ASP A 71 -2.55 13.56 -11.00
C ASP A 71 -2.41 12.11 -11.49
N ARG A 72 -1.96 11.17 -10.65
CA ARG A 72 -1.63 9.79 -11.03
C ARG A 72 -2.16 8.77 -10.05
N SER A 73 -2.25 7.52 -10.50
CA SER A 73 -2.52 6.37 -9.65
C SER A 73 -1.93 5.09 -10.24
N LEU A 74 -1.87 4.03 -9.44
CA LEU A 74 -1.48 2.72 -9.93
C LEU A 74 -2.61 2.10 -10.75
N ARG A 75 -2.36 1.81 -12.01
CA ARG A 75 -3.23 1.04 -12.90
C ARG A 75 -2.87 -0.44 -12.85
N ILE A 76 -3.88 -1.27 -12.64
CA ILE A 76 -3.78 -2.73 -12.68
C ILE A 76 -4.78 -3.24 -13.71
N TRP A 77 -4.31 -4.00 -14.69
CA TRP A 77 -5.15 -4.69 -15.66
C TRP A 77 -4.79 -6.16 -15.69
N ASN A 78 -5.80 -7.03 -15.73
CA ASN A 78 -5.61 -8.45 -15.94
C ASN A 78 -6.79 -9.05 -16.71
N GLN A 79 -6.48 -9.99 -17.60
CA GLN A 79 -7.51 -10.69 -18.37
C GLN A 79 -8.42 -11.52 -17.47
N GLY A 80 -9.65 -11.78 -17.92
CA GLY A 80 -10.64 -12.55 -17.18
C GLY A 80 -10.79 -14.01 -17.61
N ASP A 81 -10.23 -14.40 -18.75
CA ASP A 81 -10.56 -15.62 -19.51
C ASP A 81 -10.52 -16.96 -18.75
N TYR A 82 -9.89 -17.00 -17.58
CA TYR A 82 -9.69 -18.23 -16.81
C TYR A 82 -10.49 -18.29 -15.50
N ASP A 83 -11.33 -17.29 -15.21
CA ASP A 83 -12.01 -17.12 -13.92
C ASP A 83 -11.05 -17.09 -12.70
N ASP A 84 -9.77 -16.85 -12.95
CA ASP A 84 -8.69 -17.05 -11.99
C ASP A 84 -7.50 -16.14 -12.26
N GLY A 85 -6.65 -15.98 -11.25
CA GLY A 85 -5.41 -15.25 -11.33
C GLY A 85 -5.41 -13.94 -10.56
N VAL A 86 -4.20 -13.55 -10.16
CA VAL A 86 -3.93 -12.37 -9.35
C VAL A 86 -2.83 -11.54 -10.01
N THR A 87 -2.93 -10.22 -9.85
CA THR A 87 -1.91 -9.27 -10.29
C THR A 87 -1.70 -8.25 -9.19
N TRP A 88 -0.46 -7.97 -8.82
CA TRP A 88 -0.13 -7.11 -7.69
C TRP A 88 1.15 -6.30 -7.91
N ALA A 89 1.26 -5.20 -7.17
CA ALA A 89 2.52 -4.50 -6.92
C ALA A 89 2.95 -4.77 -5.47
N SER A 90 4.24 -4.94 -5.23
CA SER A 90 4.81 -5.12 -3.90
C SER A 90 5.91 -4.12 -3.58
N HIS A 91 5.94 -3.63 -2.33
CA HIS A 91 6.90 -2.67 -1.83
C HIS A 91 7.43 -3.07 -0.45
N PRO A 92 8.75 -2.94 -0.18
CA PRO A 92 9.31 -3.22 1.13
C PRO A 92 8.95 -2.12 2.15
N ILE A 93 8.52 -2.52 3.33
CA ILE A 93 8.24 -1.66 4.49
C ILE A 93 9.24 -2.01 5.59
N PRO A 94 10.16 -1.10 5.95
CA PRO A 94 11.19 -1.38 6.96
C PRO A 94 10.56 -1.50 8.36
N VAL A 95 11.04 -2.45 9.16
CA VAL A 95 10.66 -2.66 10.57
C VAL A 95 11.89 -3.00 11.41
N GLU A 96 11.77 -2.95 12.73
CA GLU A 96 12.87 -3.36 13.62
C GLU A 96 12.73 -4.85 13.98
N PRO A 97 13.78 -5.67 13.78
CA PRO A 97 13.78 -7.05 14.24
C PRO A 97 13.64 -7.16 15.77
N GLY A 98 12.95 -8.21 16.22
CA GLY A 98 12.60 -8.43 17.62
C GLY A 98 11.43 -7.57 18.13
N GLY A 99 10.81 -6.77 17.26
CA GLY A 99 9.63 -5.97 17.57
C GLY A 99 8.31 -6.73 17.39
N SER A 100 7.26 -6.29 18.08
CA SER A 100 5.88 -6.66 17.79
C SER A 100 5.04 -5.39 17.60
N TYR A 101 4.09 -5.44 16.68
CA TYR A 101 3.44 -4.25 16.16
C TYR A 101 1.93 -4.40 16.05
N ARG A 102 1.23 -3.26 16.06
CA ARG A 102 -0.10 -3.10 15.49
C ARG A 102 0.08 -2.28 14.22
N ILE A 103 -0.26 -2.85 13.07
CA ILE A 103 -0.07 -2.21 11.78
C ILE A 103 -1.42 -1.99 11.12
N GLU A 104 -1.74 -0.74 10.76
CA GLU A 104 -2.90 -0.39 9.96
C GLU A 104 -2.47 -0.17 8.52
N VAL A 105 -3.19 -0.77 7.57
CA VAL A 105 -2.98 -0.58 6.13
C VAL A 105 -4.27 -0.14 5.48
N THR A 106 -4.22 0.94 4.72
CA THR A 106 -5.36 1.47 3.97
C THR A 106 -4.99 1.69 2.50
N GLY A 107 -5.98 1.62 1.62
CA GLY A 107 -5.84 1.95 0.21
C GLY A 107 -7.17 2.28 -0.45
N GLN A 108 -7.15 3.15 -1.45
CA GLN A 108 -8.33 3.47 -2.26
C GLN A 108 -8.30 2.64 -3.54
N PHE A 109 -9.38 1.94 -3.85
CA PHE A 109 -9.55 1.21 -5.10
C PHE A 109 -10.69 1.82 -5.90
N TRP A 110 -10.46 2.03 -7.18
CA TRP A 110 -11.45 2.56 -8.11
C TRP A 110 -12.16 1.44 -8.87
N SER A 111 -13.47 1.55 -9.03
CA SER A 111 -14.27 0.73 -9.95
C SER A 111 -15.00 1.63 -10.96
N GLU A 112 -15.08 1.20 -12.23
CA GLU A 112 -15.74 1.96 -13.31
C GLU A 112 -17.24 2.12 -13.10
N SER A 113 -17.85 1.17 -12.40
CA SER A 113 -19.26 1.20 -12.07
C SER A 113 -19.53 0.44 -10.79
N GLU A 114 -20.75 0.54 -10.28
CA GLU A 114 -21.28 -0.45 -9.34
C GLU A 114 -21.76 -1.68 -10.12
N SER A 115 -21.60 -2.87 -9.56
CA SER A 115 -22.09 -4.13 -10.13
C SER A 115 -22.69 -5.01 -9.06
N PHE A 116 -23.80 -5.68 -9.38
CA PHE A 116 -24.35 -6.73 -8.52
C PHE A 116 -23.51 -8.01 -8.54
N ASN A 117 -22.79 -8.25 -9.64
CA ASN A 117 -21.87 -9.38 -9.77
C ASN A 117 -20.46 -8.93 -9.38
N THR A 118 -19.82 -9.67 -8.49
CA THR A 118 -18.41 -9.47 -8.15
C THR A 118 -17.54 -10.08 -9.25
N ILE A 119 -16.79 -9.22 -9.96
CA ILE A 119 -15.96 -9.62 -11.10
C ILE A 119 -14.47 -9.74 -10.71
N ARG A 120 -14.06 -9.00 -9.68
CA ARG A 120 -12.72 -9.03 -9.07
C ARG A 120 -12.81 -8.81 -7.57
N HIS A 121 -11.75 -9.21 -6.87
CA HIS A 121 -11.47 -8.78 -5.52
C HIS A 121 -10.31 -7.80 -5.47
N ALA A 122 -10.37 -6.83 -4.55
CA ALA A 122 -9.24 -6.06 -4.09
C ALA A 122 -8.37 -6.96 -3.21
N LEU A 123 -7.06 -6.91 -3.39
CA LEU A 123 -6.07 -7.61 -2.59
C LEU A 123 -5.20 -6.60 -1.87
N MET A 124 -5.03 -6.78 -0.57
CA MET A 124 -3.91 -6.19 0.16
C MET A 124 -3.33 -7.21 1.12
N ARG A 125 -2.01 -7.23 1.26
CA ARG A 125 -1.28 -8.14 2.15
C ARG A 125 -0.02 -7.47 2.67
N LEU A 126 0.35 -7.76 3.92
CA LEU A 126 1.61 -7.39 4.53
C LEU A 126 2.18 -8.61 5.27
N ALA A 127 3.38 -9.05 4.93
CA ALA A 127 4.03 -10.21 5.56
C ALA A 127 5.57 -10.17 5.48
N PRO A 128 6.30 -11.02 6.23
CA PRO A 128 7.76 -11.12 6.13
C PRO A 128 8.26 -11.62 4.77
N GLU A 129 7.50 -12.50 4.10
CA GLU A 129 7.84 -13.00 2.77
C GLU A 129 6.99 -12.30 1.67
N PRO A 130 7.59 -11.92 0.52
CA PRO A 130 6.82 -11.43 -0.62
C PRO A 130 5.89 -12.53 -1.14
N PRO A 131 4.72 -12.18 -1.71
CA PRO A 131 3.86 -13.18 -2.35
C PRO A 131 4.49 -13.69 -3.65
N GLU A 132 4.32 -14.98 -3.92
CA GLU A 132 4.75 -15.63 -5.17
C GLU A 132 3.57 -16.27 -5.91
N THR A 133 2.51 -16.60 -5.18
CA THR A 133 1.34 -17.35 -5.66
C THR A 133 0.03 -16.72 -5.20
N GLU A 134 -1.09 -17.13 -5.80
CA GLU A 134 -2.41 -16.69 -5.34
C GLU A 134 -2.69 -17.11 -3.88
N GLU A 135 -2.20 -18.28 -3.47
CA GLU A 135 -2.43 -18.84 -2.13
C GLU A 135 -1.77 -18.02 -1.01
N ASP A 136 -0.82 -17.15 -1.35
CA ASP A 136 -0.18 -16.24 -0.40
C ASP A 136 -1.14 -15.13 0.06
N PHE A 137 -2.18 -14.83 -0.73
CA PHE A 137 -3.19 -13.83 -0.39
C PHE A 137 -4.31 -14.38 0.50
N PRO A 138 -5.00 -13.51 1.27
CA PRO A 138 -6.18 -13.90 2.02
C PRO A 138 -7.23 -14.60 1.15
N GLN A 139 -7.93 -15.57 1.73
CA GLN A 139 -9.07 -16.22 1.08
C GLN A 139 -10.19 -15.21 0.77
N PRO A 140 -11.01 -15.43 -0.28
CA PRO A 140 -12.16 -14.58 -0.58
C PRO A 140 -13.04 -14.21 0.64
N GLY A 141 -13.24 -12.91 0.86
CA GLY A 141 -14.03 -12.37 1.96
C GLY A 141 -13.30 -12.33 3.31
N LEU A 142 -12.02 -12.68 3.36
CA LEU A 142 -11.22 -12.64 4.58
C LEU A 142 -10.58 -11.25 4.77
N ASN A 143 -10.67 -10.75 6.00
CA ASN A 143 -9.90 -9.60 6.50
C ASN A 143 -9.28 -10.02 7.84
N THR A 144 -7.97 -9.80 8.02
CA THR A 144 -7.23 -10.29 9.19
C THR A 144 -7.45 -9.49 10.47
N THR A 145 -8.09 -8.31 10.40
CA THR A 145 -8.26 -7.34 11.52
C THR A 145 -8.67 -8.00 12.83
N ASP A 146 -9.68 -8.88 12.80
CA ASP A 146 -10.27 -9.46 14.01
C ASP A 146 -9.75 -10.89 14.32
N LEU A 147 -8.65 -11.32 13.69
CA LEU A 147 -8.09 -12.67 13.86
C LEU A 147 -7.02 -12.77 14.97
N GLY A 148 -6.67 -11.65 15.60
CA GLY A 148 -5.61 -11.60 16.61
C GLY A 148 -4.21 -11.66 15.98
N GLU A 149 -3.29 -12.40 16.60
CA GLU A 149 -1.93 -12.56 16.09
C GLU A 149 -1.88 -13.60 14.96
N THR A 150 -1.54 -13.15 13.76
CA THR A 150 -1.44 -13.97 12.54
C THR A 150 -0.05 -13.86 11.91
N PRO A 151 0.39 -14.83 11.09
CA PRO A 151 1.68 -14.74 10.38
C PRO A 151 1.78 -13.60 9.36
N TYR A 152 0.64 -13.11 8.88
CA TYR A 152 0.52 -12.00 7.93
C TYR A 152 -0.75 -11.19 8.21
N GLY A 153 -0.77 -9.95 7.73
CA GLY A 153 -1.96 -9.10 7.64
C GLY A 153 -2.48 -9.02 6.22
N GLY A 154 -3.79 -8.88 6.03
CA GLY A 154 -4.34 -8.66 4.70
C GLY A 154 -5.86 -8.64 4.60
N LEU A 155 -6.33 -8.33 3.40
CA LEU A 155 -7.71 -8.56 2.99
C LEU A 155 -7.82 -9.05 1.53
N ARG A 156 -8.91 -9.78 1.26
CA ARG A 156 -9.41 -10.05 -0.10
C ARG A 156 -10.92 -9.80 -0.12
N ASP A 157 -11.34 -8.67 -0.68
CA ASP A 157 -12.73 -8.22 -0.64
C ASP A 157 -13.25 -7.78 -2.01
N ALA A 158 -14.56 -7.78 -2.21
CA ALA A 158 -15.21 -7.49 -3.47
C ALA A 158 -14.94 -6.06 -3.98
N LEU A 159 -14.62 -5.94 -5.27
CA LEU A 159 -14.65 -4.67 -6.02
C LEU A 159 -16.05 -4.44 -6.63
N TRP A 160 -16.28 -3.29 -7.27
CA TRP A 160 -17.57 -2.84 -7.82
C TRP A 160 -18.73 -2.75 -6.81
N LEU A 161 -18.43 -2.68 -5.51
CA LEU A 161 -19.43 -2.42 -4.47
C LEU A 161 -20.01 -1.00 -4.55
N SER A 162 -19.33 -0.10 -5.26
CA SER A 162 -19.74 1.27 -5.55
C SER A 162 -19.01 1.76 -6.80
N ASP A 163 -19.64 2.66 -7.55
CA ASP A 163 -18.96 3.42 -8.59
C ASP A 163 -17.91 4.37 -7.98
N GLY A 164 -16.75 4.48 -8.63
CA GLY A 164 -15.65 5.33 -8.22
C GLY A 164 -14.76 4.71 -7.14
N TRP A 165 -14.20 5.59 -6.30
CA TRP A 165 -13.21 5.24 -5.29
C TRP A 165 -13.84 4.73 -4.00
N ARG A 166 -13.28 3.65 -3.46
CA ARG A 166 -13.65 3.08 -2.18
C ARG A 166 -12.41 2.73 -1.37
N GLU A 167 -12.47 3.03 -0.08
CA GLU A 167 -11.43 2.65 0.87
C GLU A 167 -11.54 1.18 1.25
N TYR A 168 -10.39 0.51 1.27
CA TYR A 168 -10.19 -0.81 1.83
C TYR A 168 -9.13 -0.71 2.92
N ALA A 169 -9.32 -1.43 4.02
CA ALA A 169 -8.43 -1.36 5.16
C ALA A 169 -8.37 -2.70 5.89
N PHE A 170 -7.19 -3.02 6.43
CA PHE A 170 -7.03 -4.07 7.43
C PHE A 170 -6.07 -3.62 8.52
N GLU A 171 -6.22 -4.22 9.68
CA GLU A 171 -5.24 -4.17 10.74
C GLU A 171 -4.55 -5.52 10.90
N TRP A 172 -3.28 -5.48 11.28
CA TRP A 172 -2.51 -6.66 11.62
C TRP A 172 -1.82 -6.47 12.96
N THR A 173 -2.13 -7.37 13.89
CA THR A 173 -1.40 -7.52 15.14
C THR A 173 -0.31 -8.55 14.91
N THR A 174 0.95 -8.13 14.84
CA THR A 174 2.05 -9.02 14.49
C THR A 174 2.48 -9.85 15.71
N PRO A 175 3.00 -11.08 15.49
CA PRO A 175 3.90 -11.71 16.45
C PRO A 175 5.22 -10.93 16.52
N GLU A 176 6.15 -11.38 17.38
CA GLU A 176 7.53 -10.88 17.34
C GLU A 176 8.14 -11.19 15.97
N LEU A 177 8.55 -10.14 15.25
CA LEU A 177 9.13 -10.25 13.91
C LEU A 177 10.63 -10.50 14.01
N SER A 178 11.16 -11.43 13.21
CA SER A 178 12.60 -11.68 13.13
C SER A 178 13.28 -11.03 11.90
N THR A 179 12.49 -10.31 11.10
CA THR A 179 12.88 -9.61 9.87
C THR A 179 13.01 -8.11 10.13
N ASP A 180 13.77 -7.43 9.27
CA ASP A 180 13.86 -5.97 9.18
C ASP A 180 13.00 -5.37 8.06
N VAL A 181 12.32 -6.22 7.28
CA VAL A 181 11.44 -5.81 6.17
C VAL A 181 10.16 -6.64 6.17
N LEU A 182 9.04 -5.96 5.94
CA LEU A 182 7.76 -6.54 5.54
C LEU A 182 7.48 -6.20 4.08
N HIS A 183 6.75 -7.04 3.36
CA HIS A 183 6.37 -6.81 1.97
C HIS A 183 4.88 -6.45 1.91
N LEU A 184 4.60 -5.17 1.63
CA LEU A 184 3.26 -4.71 1.29
C LEU A 184 2.98 -5.17 -0.13
N ALA A 185 1.87 -5.86 -0.37
CA ALA A 185 1.38 -6.19 -1.70
C ALA A 185 -0.05 -5.67 -1.87
N VAL A 186 -0.32 -4.99 -2.99
CA VAL A 186 -1.65 -4.46 -3.35
C VAL A 186 -1.99 -4.91 -4.76
N GLY A 187 -3.22 -5.36 -5.00
CA GLY A 187 -3.53 -6.00 -6.27
C GLY A 187 -5.00 -6.28 -6.50
N THR A 188 -5.27 -7.06 -7.55
CA THR A 188 -6.61 -7.53 -7.89
C THR A 188 -6.60 -9.02 -8.19
N ALA A 189 -7.68 -9.72 -7.83
CA ALA A 189 -7.91 -11.13 -8.17
C ALA A 189 -9.11 -11.29 -9.13
N VAL A 190 -8.96 -12.10 -10.16
CA VAL A 190 -10.04 -12.53 -11.08
C VAL A 190 -11.05 -13.39 -10.33
N ILE A 191 -12.34 -13.19 -10.61
CA ILE A 191 -13.45 -14.02 -10.12
C ILE A 191 -14.37 -14.45 -11.26
N TRP A 192 -14.42 -13.68 -12.35
CA TRP A 192 -15.29 -13.95 -13.49
C TRP A 192 -14.61 -13.60 -14.82
N GLU A 193 -14.98 -14.33 -15.89
CA GLU A 193 -14.62 -14.16 -17.32
C GLU A 193 -14.96 -12.77 -17.89
N ALA A 194 -14.29 -11.74 -17.40
CA ALA A 194 -14.34 -10.39 -17.93
C ALA A 194 -13.04 -9.67 -17.64
N ASP A 195 -12.41 -9.10 -18.66
CA ASP A 195 -11.23 -8.25 -18.49
C ASP A 195 -11.60 -6.98 -17.73
N ALA A 196 -10.70 -6.51 -16.87
CA ALA A 196 -10.95 -5.29 -16.10
C ALA A 196 -9.68 -4.51 -15.82
N THR A 197 -9.81 -3.18 -15.81
CA THR A 197 -8.78 -2.27 -15.29
C THR A 197 -9.26 -1.68 -13.97
N HIS A 198 -8.41 -1.69 -12.96
CA HIS A 198 -8.61 -0.98 -11.70
C HIS A 198 -7.51 0.02 -11.47
N TYR A 199 -7.80 0.97 -10.58
CA TYR A 199 -6.83 1.93 -10.09
C TYR A 199 -6.71 1.84 -8.58
N VAL A 200 -5.50 1.99 -8.07
CA VAL A 200 -5.17 2.01 -6.64
C VAL A 200 -4.42 3.30 -6.32
N ASP A 201 -4.81 3.96 -5.24
CA ASP A 201 -4.25 5.25 -4.83
C ASP A 201 -4.38 5.45 -3.30
N ASP A 202 -3.76 6.51 -2.78
CA ASP A 202 -3.77 6.89 -1.36
C ASP A 202 -3.45 5.71 -0.42
N LEU A 203 -2.39 4.95 -0.71
CA LEU A 203 -1.93 3.86 0.15
C LEU A 203 -1.29 4.44 1.41
N SER A 204 -1.60 3.85 2.57
CA SER A 204 -0.95 4.19 3.83
C SER A 204 -0.67 2.95 4.66
N VAL A 205 0.51 2.92 5.29
CA VAL A 205 0.87 1.92 6.30
C VAL A 205 1.30 2.66 7.57
N ARG A 206 0.64 2.39 8.68
CA ARG A 206 0.99 2.93 10.01
C ARG A 206 1.46 1.82 10.91
N VAL A 207 2.69 1.89 11.38
CA VAL A 207 3.33 0.87 12.22
C VAL A 207 3.47 1.40 13.65
N GLU A 208 2.73 0.80 14.58
CA GLU A 208 2.74 1.15 16.00
C GLU A 208 3.40 0.04 16.84
N PRO A 209 4.52 0.31 17.55
CA PRO A 209 5.13 -0.68 18.45
C PRO A 209 4.24 -1.02 19.64
N ARG A 210 4.11 -2.31 19.95
CA ARG A 210 3.35 -2.81 21.11
C ARG A 210 4.20 -2.85 22.39
#